data_AF-A0A534T838-F1
#
_entry.id   AF-A0A534T838-F1
#
_cell.length_a   1.000
_cell.length_b   1.000
_cell.length_c   1.000
_cell.angle_alpha   90.00
_cell.angle_beta   90.00
_cell.angle_gamma   90.00
#
_symmetry.space_group_name_H-M   'P 1'
#
loop_
_entity.id
_entity.type
_entity.pdbx_description
1 polymer ?
#
loop_
_entity_poly.entity_id
_entity_poly.type
_entity_poly.pdbx_seq_one_letter_code
_entity_poly.pdbx_strand_id
1 'polypeptide(L)'
;MMGWPMEWLDEVGSQLWGVLDAFRGEARRQGMLALLKPVAPFNRPEFLAPAVTIAALLSVLLLSGVAVAALGAFVTALIALYLLLVQVFGVTIEVHPFGAGA
;
A
#
# COMPACT_ATOMS: atom_id res chain seq x y z
N MET A 1 -5.14 -9.22 28.87
CA MET A 1 -5.99 -9.36 27.67
C MET A 1 -5.46 -8.37 26.65
N MET A 2 -4.67 -8.84 25.67
CA MET A 2 -3.93 -7.98 24.73
C MET A 2 -4.68 -7.99 23.39
N GLY A 3 -5.35 -6.88 23.06
CA GLY A 3 -6.09 -6.65 21.81
C GLY A 3 -5.18 -6.39 20.60
N TRP A 4 -4.06 -7.11 20.53
CA TRP A 4 -2.88 -6.81 19.73
C TRP A 4 -3.10 -6.72 18.20
N PRO A 5 -4.01 -7.51 17.56
CA PRO A 5 -4.29 -7.32 16.14
C PRO A 5 -5.26 -6.16 15.88
N MET A 6 -6.27 -5.97 16.73
CA MET A 6 -7.35 -5.01 16.46
C MET A 6 -6.91 -3.57 16.76
N GLU A 7 -6.20 -3.34 17.87
CA GLU A 7 -5.70 -2.00 18.21
C GLU A 7 -4.69 -1.49 17.17
N TRP A 8 -3.79 -2.36 16.70
CA TRP A 8 -2.84 -2.00 15.64
C TRP A 8 -3.55 -1.75 14.29
N LEU A 9 -4.54 -2.58 13.94
CA LEU A 9 -5.35 -2.38 12.73
C LEU A 9 -6.17 -1.07 12.81
N ASP A 10 -6.70 -0.74 13.97
CA ASP A 10 -7.43 0.50 14.22
C ASP A 10 -6.50 1.72 14.11
N GLU A 11 -5.26 1.62 14.62
CA GLU A 11 -4.27 2.68 14.50
C GLU A 11 -3.81 2.88 13.06
N VAL A 12 -3.45 1.81 12.34
CA VAL A 12 -3.12 1.88 10.90
C VAL A 12 -4.33 2.40 10.10
N GLY A 13 -5.52 1.93 10.41
CA GLY A 13 -6.76 2.41 9.82
C GLY A 13 -6.96 3.91 10.05
N SER A 14 -6.77 4.39 11.27
CA SER A 14 -6.90 5.81 11.62
C SER A 14 -5.90 6.70 10.87
N GLN A 15 -4.67 6.22 10.69
CA GLN A 15 -3.64 6.94 9.94
C GLN A 15 -3.98 6.99 8.45
N LEU A 16 -4.45 5.88 7.87
CA LEU A 16 -4.89 5.83 6.47
C LEU A 16 -6.10 6.76 6.24
N TRP A 17 -7.06 6.77 7.15
CA TRP A 17 -8.20 7.70 7.12
C TRP A 17 -7.75 9.16 7.24
N GLY A 18 -6.80 9.46 8.12
CA GLY A 18 -6.23 10.80 8.26
C GLY A 18 -5.55 11.29 6.98
N VAL A 19 -4.80 10.42 6.28
CA VAL A 19 -4.20 10.75 4.98
C VAL A 19 -5.26 10.99 3.91
N LEU A 20 -6.30 10.15 3.88
CA LEU A 20 -7.43 10.30 2.94
C LEU A 20 -8.18 11.62 3.18
N ASP A 21 -8.44 11.97 4.43
CA ASP A 21 -9.12 13.22 4.80
C ASP A 21 -8.27 14.45 4.48
N ALA A 22 -6.95 14.40 4.69
CA ALA A 22 -6.03 15.45 4.29
C ALA A 22 -6.03 15.65 2.77
N PHE A 23 -5.93 14.57 2.00
CA PHE A 23 -6.00 14.60 0.54
C PHE A 23 -7.35 15.17 0.05
N ARG A 24 -8.46 14.71 0.64
CA ARG A 24 -9.81 15.20 0.32
C ARG A 24 -9.98 16.68 0.67
N GLY A 25 -9.42 17.11 1.80
CA GLY A 25 -9.40 18.51 2.22
C GLY A 25 -8.65 19.39 1.22
N GLU A 26 -7.49 18.95 0.76
CA GLU A 26 -6.69 19.68 -0.22
C GLU A 26 -7.37 19.74 -1.60
N ALA A 27 -7.91 18.61 -2.07
CA ALA A 27 -8.69 18.54 -3.31
C ALA A 27 -9.89 19.49 -3.32
N ARG A 28 -10.53 19.69 -2.16
CA ARG A 28 -11.67 20.61 -2.00
C ARG A 28 -11.24 22.08 -1.94
N ARG A 29 -10.04 22.37 -1.43
CA ARG A 29 -9.51 23.74 -1.26
C ARG A 29 -8.87 24.29 -2.54
N GLN A 30 -8.02 23.53 -3.21
CA GLN A 30 -7.32 23.96 -4.43
C GLN A 30 -8.06 23.56 -5.72
N GLY A 31 -9.03 22.65 -5.64
CA GLY A 31 -9.74 22.08 -6.78
C GLY A 31 -8.97 20.92 -7.43
N MET A 32 -9.68 19.89 -7.89
CA MET A 32 -9.07 18.70 -8.51
C MET A 32 -8.10 19.01 -9.66
N LEU A 33 -8.35 20.09 -10.42
CA LEU A 33 -7.51 20.48 -11.55
C LEU A 33 -6.13 21.03 -11.12
N ALA A 34 -6.02 21.57 -9.91
CA ALA A 34 -4.74 22.03 -9.38
C ALA A 34 -3.85 20.85 -8.98
N LEU A 35 -4.43 19.75 -8.48
CA LEU A 35 -3.70 18.51 -8.17
C LEU A 35 -3.12 17.83 -9.42
N LEU A 36 -3.76 18.04 -10.56
CA LEU A 36 -3.32 17.51 -11.85
C LEU A 36 -2.27 18.40 -12.54
N LYS A 37 -2.02 19.61 -12.03
CA LYS A 37 -1.00 20.50 -12.59
C LYS A 37 0.38 20.00 -12.17
N PRO A 38 1.27 19.66 -13.13
CA PRO A 38 2.63 19.27 -12.79
C PRO A 38 3.31 20.36 -11.97
N VAL A 39 4.15 19.96 -11.01
CA VAL A 39 5.01 20.91 -10.28
C VAL A 39 6.22 21.29 -11.12
N ALA A 40 6.80 22.46 -10.87
CA ALA A 40 8.07 22.84 -11.48
C ALA A 40 9.16 21.81 -11.14
N PRO A 41 10.09 21.48 -12.05
CA PRO A 41 10.30 22.09 -13.38
C PRO A 41 9.43 21.50 -14.50
N PHE A 42 8.63 20.46 -14.22
CA PHE A 42 7.86 19.72 -15.23
C PHE A 42 6.60 20.44 -15.74
N ASN A 43 6.29 21.60 -15.18
CA ASN A 43 5.22 22.48 -15.64
C ASN A 43 5.60 23.34 -16.86
N ARG A 44 6.86 23.29 -17.30
CA ARG A 44 7.35 24.06 -18.44
C ARG A 44 7.98 23.15 -19.50
N PRO A 45 7.76 23.42 -20.79
CA PRO A 45 6.82 24.41 -21.36
C PRO A 45 5.35 24.01 -21.16
N GLU A 46 4.44 24.98 -20.97
CA GLU A 46 3.05 24.73 -20.54
C GLU A 46 2.25 23.83 -21.51
N PHE A 47 2.59 23.81 -22.80
CA PHE A 47 1.92 22.94 -23.78
C PHE A 47 2.18 21.44 -23.55
N LEU A 48 3.29 21.08 -22.89
CA LEU A 48 3.60 19.70 -22.53
C LEU A 48 2.95 19.27 -21.21
N ALA A 49 2.47 20.22 -20.40
CA ALA A 49 1.94 19.93 -19.08
C ALA A 49 0.83 18.85 -19.08
N PRO A 50 -0.14 18.83 -20.02
CA PRO A 50 -1.15 17.77 -20.07
C PRO A 50 -0.56 16.39 -20.37
N ALA A 51 0.40 16.31 -21.28
CA ALA A 51 1.06 15.06 -21.64
C ALA A 51 1.88 14.51 -20.46
N VAL A 52 2.57 15.40 -19.73
CA VAL A 52 3.31 15.04 -18.50
C VAL A 52 2.36 14.52 -17.43
N THR A 53 1.22 15.18 -17.21
CA THR A 53 0.21 14.70 -16.25
C THR A 53 -0.30 13.31 -16.63
N ILE A 54 -0.63 13.07 -17.91
CA ILE A 54 -1.11 11.76 -18.37
C ILE A 54 -0.02 10.70 -18.18
N ALA A 55 1.23 10.99 -18.56
CA ALA A 55 2.34 10.07 -18.37
C ALA A 55 2.57 9.74 -16.89
N ALA A 56 2.46 10.73 -16.01
CA ALA A 56 2.55 10.54 -14.56
C ALA A 56 1.41 9.66 -14.03
N LEU A 57 0.16 9.92 -14.43
CA LEU A 57 -1.00 9.10 -14.04
C LEU A 57 -0.87 7.66 -14.52
N LEU A 58 -0.45 7.44 -15.76
CA LEU A 58 -0.19 6.10 -16.30
C LEU A 58 0.93 5.39 -15.54
N SER A 59 1.99 6.12 -15.17
CA SER A 59 3.09 5.56 -14.36
C SER A 59 2.59 5.15 -12.97
N VAL A 60 1.79 5.98 -12.31
CA VAL A 60 1.18 5.66 -11.00
C VAL A 60 0.28 4.43 -11.13
N LEU A 61 -0.56 4.35 -12.17
CA LEU A 61 -1.42 3.20 -12.41
C LEU A 61 -0.61 1.91 -12.61
N LEU A 62 0.44 1.98 -13.44
CA LEU A 62 1.31 0.83 -13.71
C LEU A 62 2.06 0.40 -12.45
N LEU A 63 2.64 1.34 -11.71
CA LEU A 63 3.34 1.08 -10.44
C LEU A 63 2.41 0.50 -9.37
N SER A 64 1.16 0.96 -9.32
CA SER A 64 0.14 0.36 -8.45
C SER A 64 -0.11 -1.10 -8.81
N GLY A 65 -0.22 -1.41 -10.11
CA GLY A 65 -0.30 -2.79 -10.58
C GLY A 65 0.91 -3.64 -10.19
N VAL A 66 2.12 -3.09 -10.32
CA VAL A 66 3.36 -3.75 -9.88
C VAL A 66 3.34 -4.02 -8.36
N ALA A 67 2.88 -3.07 -7.55
CA ALA A 67 2.76 -3.24 -6.12
C ALA A 67 1.79 -4.37 -5.74
N VAL A 68 0.62 -4.44 -6.39
CA VAL A 68 -0.35 -5.52 -6.20
C VAL A 68 0.22 -6.88 -6.63
N ALA A 69 0.91 -6.92 -7.77
CA ALA A 69 1.56 -8.14 -8.24
C ALA A 69 2.67 -8.61 -7.28
N ALA A 70 3.47 -7.69 -6.75
CA ALA A 70 4.50 -7.98 -5.76
C ALA A 70 3.90 -8.51 -4.45
N LEU A 71 2.76 -7.98 -4.00
CA LEU A 71 2.03 -8.51 -2.85
C LEU A 71 1.55 -9.94 -3.11
N GLY A 72 1.01 -10.21 -4.30
CA GLY A 72 0.63 -11.56 -4.72
C GLY A 72 1.83 -12.51 -4.71
N ALA A 73 2.94 -12.12 -5.32
CA ALA A 73 4.17 -12.90 -5.34
C ALA A 73 4.73 -13.17 -3.93
N PHE A 74 4.65 -12.17 -3.04
CA PHE A 74 5.05 -12.31 -1.64
C PHE A 74 4.18 -13.35 -0.92
N VAL A 75 2.86 -13.29 -1.07
CA VAL A 75 1.93 -14.29 -0.51
C VAL A 75 2.24 -15.69 -1.09
N THR A 76 2.45 -15.80 -2.40
CA THR A 76 2.85 -17.06 -3.03
C THR A 76 4.17 -17.60 -2.47
N ALA A 77 5.16 -16.74 -2.25
CA ALA A 77 6.43 -17.12 -1.66
C ALA A 77 6.27 -17.64 -0.22
N LEU A 78 5.40 -16.99 0.58
CA LEU A 78 5.08 -17.46 1.93
C LEU A 78 4.38 -18.82 1.92
N ILE A 79 3.46 -19.06 0.98
CA ILE A 79 2.82 -20.37 0.81
C ILE A 79 3.86 -21.42 0.42
N ALA A 80 4.71 -21.13 -0.56
CA ALA A 80 5.77 -22.04 -0.98
C ALA A 80 6.72 -22.38 0.18
N LEU A 81 7.11 -21.38 0.97
CA LEU A 81 7.90 -21.57 2.18
C LEU A 81 7.17 -22.45 3.20
N TYR A 82 5.88 -22.20 3.45
CA TYR A 82 5.07 -23.02 4.34
C TYR A 82 5.04 -24.49 3.89
N LEU A 83 4.79 -24.75 2.61
CA LEU A 83 4.76 -26.11 2.07
C LEU A 83 6.13 -26.78 2.20
N LEU A 84 7.21 -26.04 1.97
CA LEU A 84 8.57 -26.57 2.11
C LEU A 84 8.89 -26.93 3.57
N LEU A 85 8.53 -26.07 4.52
CA LEU A 85 8.69 -26.34 5.95
C LEU A 85 7.90 -27.58 6.40
N VAL A 86 6.63 -27.66 6.01
CA VAL A 86 5.75 -28.76 6.44
C VAL A 86 6.06 -30.06 5.72
N GLN A 87 6.17 -30.03 4.39
CA GLN A 87 6.26 -31.25 3.58
C GLN A 87 7.68 -31.77 3.44
N VAL A 88 8.68 -30.89 3.34
CA VAL A 88 10.08 -31.32 3.14
C VAL A 88 10.77 -31.48 4.48
N PHE A 89 10.60 -30.52 5.39
CA PHE A 89 11.29 -30.53 6.68
C PHE A 89 10.47 -31.12 7.83
N GLY A 90 9.18 -31.42 7.63
CA GLY A 90 8.32 -31.98 8.67
C GLY A 90 8.07 -31.02 9.85
N VAL A 91 8.27 -29.71 9.64
CA VAL A 91 8.09 -28.69 10.67
C VAL A 91 6.60 -28.36 10.78
N THR A 92 6.01 -28.65 11.93
CA THR A 92 4.64 -28.24 12.27
C THR A 92 4.67 -26.91 12.99
N ILE A 93 4.01 -25.90 12.44
CA ILE A 93 3.86 -24.59 13.06
C ILE A 93 2.63 -24.64 13.97
N GLU A 94 2.84 -24.83 15.27
CA GLU A 94 1.78 -24.67 16.27
C GLU A 94 1.67 -23.18 16.64
N VAL A 95 0.55 -22.56 16.24
CA VAL A 95 0.25 -21.19 16.65
C VAL A 95 -0.37 -21.26 18.04
N HIS A 96 0.38 -20.85 19.06
CA HIS A 96 -0.10 -20.71 20.44
C HIS A 96 -0.57 -19.27 20.67
N PRO A 97 -1.88 -18.96 20.56
CA PRO A 97 -2.38 -17.58 20.65
C PRO A 97 -2.25 -16.97 22.05
N PHE A 98 -2.06 -17.81 23.05
CA PHE A 98 -1.69 -17.44 24.41
C PHE A 98 -0.41 -18.21 24.67
N GLY A 99 0.72 -17.52 24.85
CA GLY A 99 2.04 -18.13 24.89
C GLY A 99 2.10 -19.40 25.73
N ALA A 100 2.93 -20.35 25.30
CA ALA A 100 3.19 -21.57 26.05
C ALA A 100 3.74 -21.22 27.44
N GLY A 101 2.83 -21.06 28.39
CA GLY A 101 3.14 -20.87 29.79
C GLY A 101 3.63 -22.19 30.35
N ALA A 102 4.95 -22.32 30.46
CA ALA A 102 5.63 -23.13 31.45
C ALA A 102 6.46 -22.19 32.33
#